data_AF-A0A2T4AWW3-F1
#
_entry.id   AF-A0A2T4AWW3-F1
#
_cell.length_a   1.000
_cell.length_b   1.000
_cell.length_c   1.000
_cell.angle_alpha   90.00
_cell.angle_beta   90.00
_cell.angle_gamma   90.00
#
_symmetry.space_group_name_H-M   'P 1'
#
loop_
_entity.id
_entity.type
_entity.pdbx_description
1 polymer ?
#
loop_
_entity_poly.entity_id
_entity_poly.type
_entity_poly.pdbx_seq_one_letter_code
_entity_poly.pdbx_strand_id
1 'polypeptide(L)'
;METSPAAKERNELFQKLKPCCVQVSQLAIREAGDPKSHRQVLQLVDQILDILNQQISTNPLALDEKLAEYVFFPLHHIFRQLERYPMTVVEDCVKCLTILIVHGWKTKISAQLVQQIFSFLIFIIDGVPGSPKRDIPEETVLEAFRAETALLTTAGSSPVAAAGLSEPESIPALGHGITVMLDAVAE
;
A
#
# COMPACT_ATOMS: atom_id res chain seq x y z
N MET A 1 -19.72 -27.05 -14.81
CA MET A 1 -19.69 -25.59 -14.61
C MET A 1 -18.24 -25.16 -14.82
N GLU A 2 -17.89 -24.82 -16.05
CA GLU A 2 -16.49 -24.54 -16.42
C GLU A 2 -16.08 -23.18 -15.83
N THR A 3 -15.16 -23.20 -14.87
CA THR A 3 -14.51 -21.98 -14.39
C THR A 3 -13.63 -21.45 -15.52
N SER A 4 -13.92 -20.22 -15.97
CA SER A 4 -13.08 -19.52 -16.95
C SER A 4 -11.60 -19.54 -16.52
N PRO A 5 -10.63 -19.67 -17.44
CA PRO A 5 -9.20 -19.73 -17.12
C PRO A 5 -8.75 -18.56 -16.21
N ALA A 6 -9.30 -17.36 -16.42
CA ALA A 6 -9.05 -16.21 -15.55
C ALA A 6 -9.54 -16.41 -14.10
N ALA A 7 -10.66 -17.11 -13.90
CA ALA A 7 -11.16 -17.42 -12.56
C ALA A 7 -10.30 -18.45 -11.84
N LYS A 8 -9.71 -19.40 -12.60
CA LYS A 8 -8.79 -20.39 -12.05
C LYS A 8 -7.49 -19.73 -11.58
N GLU A 9 -6.89 -18.87 -12.39
CA GLU A 9 -5.67 -18.12 -12.04
C GLU A 9 -5.88 -17.22 -10.82
N ARG A 10 -7.00 -16.49 -10.74
CA ARG A 10 -7.36 -15.71 -9.54
C ARG A 10 -7.42 -16.57 -8.29
N ASN A 11 -8.03 -17.74 -8.39
CA ASN A 11 -8.13 -18.63 -7.24
C ASN A 11 -6.76 -19.18 -6.85
N GLU A 12 -5.89 -19.52 -7.80
CA GLU A 12 -4.51 -19.94 -7.53
C GLU A 12 -3.71 -18.83 -6.84
N LEU A 13 -3.83 -17.58 -7.31
CA LEU A 13 -3.23 -16.42 -6.67
C LEU A 13 -3.75 -16.23 -5.24
N PHE A 14 -5.06 -16.34 -5.04
CA PHE A 14 -5.67 -16.25 -3.71
C PHE A 14 -5.10 -17.31 -2.76
N GLN A 15 -4.99 -18.57 -3.20
CA GLN A 15 -4.45 -19.64 -2.35
C GLN A 15 -2.98 -19.39 -1.96
N LYS A 16 -2.19 -18.74 -2.83
CA LYS A 16 -0.80 -18.35 -2.52
C LYS A 16 -0.73 -17.20 -1.51
N LEU A 17 -1.57 -16.16 -1.67
CA LEU A 17 -1.54 -14.96 -0.82
C LEU A 17 -2.16 -15.20 0.57
N LYS A 18 -3.24 -15.98 0.65
CA LYS A 18 -4.01 -16.23 1.87
C LYS A 18 -3.15 -16.59 3.10
N PRO A 19 -2.24 -17.58 3.07
CA PRO A 19 -1.46 -17.94 4.25
C PRO A 19 -0.61 -16.78 4.77
N CYS A 20 0.00 -15.99 3.88
CA CYS A 20 0.83 -14.86 4.24
C CYS A 20 -0.03 -13.71 4.81
N CYS A 21 -1.10 -13.31 4.11
CA CYS A 21 -1.99 -12.23 4.54
C CYS A 21 -2.64 -12.50 5.91
N VAL A 22 -3.07 -13.74 6.17
CA VAL A 22 -3.65 -14.12 7.47
C VAL A 22 -2.61 -14.03 8.58
N GLN A 23 -1.39 -14.51 8.35
CA GLN A 23 -0.33 -14.46 9.35
C GLN A 23 0.10 -13.02 9.64
N VAL A 24 0.28 -12.17 8.61
CA VAL A 24 0.58 -10.74 8.80
C VAL A 24 -0.52 -10.08 9.62
N SER A 25 -1.79 -10.31 9.28
CA SER A 25 -2.92 -9.74 10.04
C SER A 25 -2.90 -10.17 11.51
N GLN A 26 -2.65 -11.46 11.79
CA GLN A 26 -2.55 -11.95 13.17
C GLN A 26 -1.41 -11.29 13.95
N LEU A 27 -0.25 -11.10 13.32
CA LEU A 27 0.91 -10.47 13.96
C LEU A 27 0.71 -8.97 14.15
N ALA A 28 0.10 -8.29 13.16
CA ALA A 28 -0.12 -6.85 13.20
C ALA A 28 -1.22 -6.44 14.21
N ILE A 29 -2.26 -7.25 14.35
CA ILE A 29 -3.34 -7.03 15.32
C ILE A 29 -2.87 -7.36 16.74
N ARG A 30 -1.98 -8.35 16.93
CA ARG A 30 -1.44 -8.67 18.25
C ARG A 30 -0.48 -7.55 18.69
N GLU A 31 -0.76 -6.92 19.83
CA GLU A 31 0.02 -5.84 20.44
C GLU A 31 1.41 -6.26 20.99
N ALA A 32 2.00 -7.36 20.50
CA ALA A 32 3.30 -7.82 20.97
C ALA A 32 4.45 -7.17 20.17
N GLY A 33 5.06 -6.12 20.71
CA GLY A 33 6.28 -5.48 20.20
C GLY A 33 7.55 -6.34 20.31
N ASP A 34 7.47 -7.65 20.07
CA ASP A 34 8.62 -8.56 20.08
C ASP A 34 9.41 -8.40 18.76
N PRO A 35 10.74 -8.13 18.80
CA PRO A 35 11.61 -8.10 17.63
C PRO A 35 11.50 -9.35 16.73
N LYS A 36 11.22 -10.53 17.29
CA LYS A 36 11.00 -11.76 16.50
C LYS A 36 9.77 -11.64 15.60
N SER A 37 8.71 -10.99 16.09
CA SER A 37 7.50 -10.73 15.32
C SER A 37 7.78 -9.78 14.15
N HIS A 38 8.63 -8.77 14.31
CA HIS A 38 8.98 -7.85 13.22
C HIS A 38 9.73 -8.56 12.09
N ARG A 39 10.69 -9.44 12.41
CA ARG A 39 11.38 -10.25 11.40
C ARG A 39 10.43 -11.18 10.66
N GLN A 40 9.47 -11.77 11.38
CA GLN A 40 8.46 -12.63 10.77
C GLN A 40 7.52 -11.84 9.86
N VAL A 41 7.08 -10.64 10.27
CA VAL A 41 6.28 -9.74 9.45
C VAL A 41 7.04 -9.37 8.17
N LEU A 42 8.32 -8.98 8.28
CA LEU A 42 9.15 -8.68 7.12
C LEU A 42 9.17 -9.84 6.11
N GLN A 43 9.47 -11.06 6.57
CA GLN A 43 9.50 -12.24 5.71
C GLN A 43 8.17 -12.54 5.03
N LEU A 44 7.05 -12.30 5.72
CA LEU A 44 5.72 -12.53 5.16
C LEU A 44 5.32 -11.44 4.16
N VAL A 45 5.69 -10.19 4.40
CA VAL A 45 5.44 -9.08 3.46
C VAL A 45 6.31 -9.24 2.21
N ASP A 46 7.58 -9.62 2.36
CA ASP A 46 8.49 -9.95 1.27
C ASP A 46 7.92 -11.10 0.40
N GLN A 47 7.40 -12.16 1.02
CA GLN A 47 6.70 -13.23 0.29
C GLN A 47 5.45 -12.74 -0.46
N ILE A 48 4.67 -11.82 0.13
CA ILE A 48 3.51 -11.23 -0.55
C ILE A 48 4.00 -10.45 -1.78
N LEU A 49 5.03 -9.62 -1.61
CA LEU A 49 5.63 -8.83 -2.68
C LEU A 49 6.14 -9.71 -3.82
N ASP A 50 6.85 -10.80 -3.51
CA ASP A 50 7.32 -11.78 -4.48
C ASP A 50 6.18 -12.44 -5.26
N ILE A 51 5.13 -12.87 -4.57
CA ILE A 51 3.94 -13.46 -5.20
C ILE A 51 3.27 -12.47 -6.14
N LEU A 52 3.14 -11.20 -5.72
CA LEU A 52 2.58 -10.13 -6.54
C LEU A 52 3.43 -9.86 -7.78
N ASN A 53 4.76 -9.72 -7.62
CA ASN A 53 5.71 -9.49 -8.71
C ASN A 53 5.70 -10.61 -9.75
N GLN A 54 5.70 -11.87 -9.30
CA GLN A 54 5.59 -13.03 -10.18
C GLN A 54 4.25 -13.03 -10.93
N GLN A 55 3.16 -12.68 -10.25
CA GLN A 55 1.84 -12.65 -10.86
C GLN A 55 1.71 -11.56 -11.92
N ILE A 56 2.15 -10.32 -11.64
CA ILE A 56 2.05 -9.23 -12.62
C ILE A 56 2.96 -9.46 -13.83
N SER A 57 4.08 -10.14 -13.64
CA SER A 57 4.98 -10.53 -14.74
C SER A 57 4.37 -11.61 -15.63
N THR A 58 3.54 -12.50 -15.07
CA THR A 58 2.91 -13.62 -15.79
C THR A 58 1.58 -13.21 -16.42
N ASN A 59 0.66 -12.68 -15.60
CA ASN A 59 -0.64 -12.17 -16.01
C ASN A 59 -1.15 -11.12 -15.02
N PRO A 60 -1.05 -9.82 -15.35
CA PRO A 60 -1.51 -8.74 -14.47
C PRO A 60 -3.04 -8.66 -14.36
N LEU A 61 -3.81 -9.37 -15.19
CA LEU A 61 -5.27 -9.37 -15.12
C LEU A 61 -5.84 -10.31 -14.04
N ALA A 62 -5.01 -11.20 -13.49
CA ALA A 62 -5.41 -12.08 -12.40
C ALA A 62 -5.43 -11.36 -11.04
N LEU A 63 -4.84 -10.17 -10.91
CA LEU A 63 -5.03 -9.33 -9.74
C LEU A 63 -6.27 -8.46 -9.96
N ASP A 64 -7.35 -8.76 -9.26
CA ASP A 64 -8.59 -7.97 -9.31
C ASP A 64 -8.78 -7.14 -8.04
N GLU A 65 -9.80 -6.27 -8.06
CA GLU A 65 -10.17 -5.38 -6.96
C GLU A 65 -10.36 -6.11 -5.63
N LYS A 66 -11.00 -7.29 -5.66
CA LYS A 66 -11.24 -8.09 -4.45
C LYS A 66 -9.95 -8.63 -3.85
N LEU A 67 -9.04 -9.09 -4.70
CA LEU A 67 -7.72 -9.54 -4.26
C LEU A 67 -6.88 -8.37 -3.76
N ALA A 68 -6.98 -7.20 -4.40
CA ALA A 68 -6.31 -5.98 -3.94
C ALA A 68 -6.79 -5.56 -2.55
N GLU A 69 -8.10 -5.52 -2.31
CA GLU A 69 -8.67 -5.25 -0.98
C GLU A 69 -8.20 -6.28 0.06
N TYR A 70 -8.17 -7.56 -0.32
CA TYR A 70 -7.74 -8.63 0.56
C TYR A 70 -6.27 -8.49 0.97
N VAL A 71 -5.37 -8.16 0.03
CA VAL A 71 -3.94 -7.94 0.30
C VAL A 71 -3.72 -6.62 1.03
N PHE A 72 -4.52 -5.59 0.74
CA PHE A 72 -4.40 -4.30 1.41
C PHE A 72 -4.77 -4.38 2.90
N PHE A 73 -5.70 -5.25 3.29
CA PHE A 73 -6.13 -5.41 4.68
C PHE A 73 -4.97 -5.57 5.69
N PRO A 74 -4.03 -6.54 5.54
CA PRO A 74 -2.87 -6.63 6.43
C PRO A 74 -1.93 -5.42 6.33
N LEU A 75 -1.70 -4.88 5.13
CA LEU A 75 -0.82 -3.72 4.94
C LEU A 75 -1.38 -2.47 5.63
N HIS A 76 -2.70 -2.29 5.59
CA HIS A 76 -3.40 -1.21 6.28
C HIS A 76 -3.13 -1.23 7.80
N HIS A 77 -3.11 -2.41 8.42
CA HIS A 77 -2.77 -2.53 9.83
C HIS A 77 -1.32 -2.09 10.12
N ILE A 78 -0.38 -2.37 9.21
CA ILE A 78 1.01 -1.92 9.31
C ILE A 78 1.08 -0.39 9.14
N PHE A 79 0.43 0.17 8.12
CA PHE A 79 0.39 1.62 7.88
C PHE A 79 -0.28 2.42 9.01
N ARG A 80 -1.19 1.82 9.77
CA ARG A 80 -1.75 2.45 10.97
C ARG A 80 -0.80 2.50 12.15
N GLN A 81 0.28 1.74 12.11
CA GLN A 81 1.26 1.61 13.18
C GLN A 81 2.69 1.79 12.63
N LEU A 82 2.88 2.74 11.70
CA LEU A 82 4.17 2.98 11.02
C LEU A 82 5.36 3.05 11.99
N GLU A 83 5.18 3.68 13.16
CA GLU A 83 6.19 3.87 14.20
C GLU A 83 6.69 2.54 14.82
N ARG A 84 5.91 1.47 14.73
CA ARG A 84 6.24 0.17 15.33
C ARG A 84 7.14 -0.69 14.45
N TYR A 85 7.12 -0.46 13.14
CA TYR A 85 7.79 -1.34 12.19
C TYR A 85 9.10 -0.72 11.68
N PRO A 86 10.13 -1.56 11.40
CA PRO A 86 11.31 -1.11 10.68
C PRO A 86 10.95 -0.54 9.31
N MET A 87 11.68 0.47 8.83
CA MET A 87 11.41 1.10 7.53
C MET A 87 11.50 0.09 6.37
N THR A 88 12.31 -0.96 6.48
CA THR A 88 12.35 -2.03 5.46
C THR A 88 10.99 -2.73 5.28
N VAL A 89 10.22 -2.93 6.36
CA VAL A 89 8.87 -3.49 6.27
C VAL A 89 7.93 -2.50 5.60
N VAL A 90 8.04 -1.22 5.97
CA VAL A 90 7.22 -0.14 5.41
C VAL A 90 7.47 -0.02 3.90
N GLU A 91 8.73 -0.04 3.47
CA GLU A 91 9.13 0.00 2.07
C GLU A 91 8.51 -1.14 1.26
N ASP A 92 8.59 -2.39 1.74
CA ASP A 92 7.99 -3.53 1.05
C ASP A 92 6.45 -3.44 1.01
N CYS A 93 5.82 -2.88 2.05
CA CYS A 93 4.40 -2.58 2.05
C CYS A 93 4.04 -1.53 0.99
N VAL A 94 4.86 -0.49 0.81
CA VAL A 94 4.68 0.56 -0.21
C VAL A 94 4.86 -0.01 -1.62
N LYS A 95 5.83 -0.90 -1.84
CA LYS A 95 5.99 -1.63 -3.11
C LYS A 95 4.76 -2.48 -3.43
N CYS A 96 4.26 -3.24 -2.44
CA CYS A 96 3.01 -3.98 -2.59
C CYS A 96 1.86 -3.04 -2.95
N LEU A 97 1.71 -1.92 -2.22
CA LEU A 97 0.66 -0.94 -2.42
C LEU A 97 0.66 -0.36 -3.84
N THR A 98 1.83 -0.05 -4.38
CA THR A 98 2.00 0.41 -5.77
C THR A 98 1.44 -0.60 -6.76
N ILE A 99 1.73 -1.89 -6.57
CA ILE A 99 1.19 -2.97 -7.41
C ILE A 99 -0.34 -3.03 -7.30
N LEU A 100 -0.89 -2.91 -6.08
CA LEU A 100 -2.33 -2.93 -5.86
C LEU A 100 -3.04 -1.75 -6.54
N ILE A 101 -2.46 -0.55 -6.51
CA ILE A 101 -2.97 0.63 -7.20
C ILE A 101 -2.99 0.41 -8.72
N VAL A 102 -1.85 0.03 -9.30
CA VAL A 102 -1.68 -0.04 -10.76
C VAL A 102 -2.39 -1.24 -11.38
N HIS A 103 -2.39 -2.38 -10.70
CA HIS A 103 -2.87 -3.65 -11.27
C HIS A 103 -4.13 -4.19 -10.61
N GLY A 104 -4.38 -3.89 -9.33
CA GLY A 104 -5.53 -4.38 -8.59
C GLY A 104 -6.78 -3.52 -8.76
N TRP A 105 -6.73 -2.30 -8.21
CA TRP A 105 -7.86 -1.37 -8.25
C TRP A 105 -8.01 -0.69 -9.62
N LYS A 106 -6.89 -0.22 -10.22
CA LYS A 106 -6.93 0.59 -11.45
C LYS A 106 -7.94 1.73 -11.29
N THR A 107 -8.75 1.99 -12.30
CA THR A 107 -9.80 3.02 -12.31
C THR A 107 -10.96 2.77 -11.34
N LYS A 108 -10.99 1.62 -10.64
CA LYS A 108 -12.04 1.27 -9.67
C LYS A 108 -11.71 1.67 -8.23
N ILE A 109 -10.57 2.29 -7.99
CA ILE A 109 -10.21 2.76 -6.65
C ILE A 109 -11.25 3.77 -6.13
N SER A 110 -11.69 3.61 -4.89
CA SER A 110 -12.70 4.50 -4.29
C SER A 110 -12.08 5.81 -3.80
N ALA A 111 -12.86 6.89 -3.80
CA ALA A 111 -12.44 8.20 -3.28
C ALA A 111 -11.84 8.12 -1.87
N GLN A 112 -12.53 7.41 -0.98
CA GLN A 112 -12.10 7.22 0.40
C GLN A 112 -10.76 6.49 0.50
N LEU A 113 -10.56 5.47 -0.34
CA LEU A 113 -9.30 4.73 -0.36
C LEU A 113 -8.15 5.58 -0.90
N VAL A 114 -8.40 6.43 -1.91
CA VAL A 114 -7.42 7.40 -2.41
C VAL A 114 -6.98 8.35 -1.29
N GLN A 115 -7.93 8.98 -0.59
CA GLN A 115 -7.63 9.90 0.52
C GLN A 115 -6.79 9.21 1.60
N GLN A 116 -7.16 7.98 1.96
CA GLN A 116 -6.48 7.21 3.01
C GLN A 116 -5.06 6.83 2.60
N ILE A 117 -4.87 6.33 1.38
CA ILE A 117 -3.55 5.96 0.86
C ILE A 117 -2.66 7.20 0.77
N PHE A 118 -3.18 8.29 0.23
CA PHE A 118 -2.44 9.55 0.13
C PHE A 118 -1.93 9.99 1.50
N SER A 119 -2.81 10.00 2.51
CA SER A 119 -2.43 10.35 3.89
C SER A 119 -1.31 9.45 4.44
N PHE A 120 -1.36 8.14 4.18
CA PHE A 120 -0.30 7.23 4.61
C PHE A 120 1.04 7.52 3.94
N LEU A 121 1.04 7.79 2.63
CA LEU A 121 2.27 8.09 1.89
C LEU A 121 2.92 9.38 2.41
N ILE A 122 2.12 10.43 2.67
CA ILE A 122 2.62 11.66 3.27
C ILE A 122 3.21 11.42 4.66
N PHE A 123 2.56 10.63 5.52
CA PHE A 123 3.10 10.29 6.84
C PHE A 123 4.35 9.41 6.80
N ILE A 124 4.57 8.66 5.72
CA ILE A 124 5.82 7.91 5.51
C ILE A 124 6.96 8.86 5.16
N ILE A 125 6.70 9.97 4.46
CA ILE A 125 7.73 10.92 4.02
C ILE A 125 8.00 11.99 5.09
N ASP A 126 6.97 12.64 5.60
CA ASP A 126 7.11 13.76 6.55
C ASP A 126 7.06 13.33 8.02
N GLY A 127 6.70 12.06 8.26
CA GLY A 127 6.51 11.50 9.59
C GLY A 127 5.07 11.66 10.11
N VAL A 128 4.78 10.99 11.23
CA VAL A 128 3.46 11.05 11.87
C VAL A 128 3.39 12.30 12.78
N PRO A 129 2.36 13.16 12.65
CA PRO A 129 2.22 14.33 13.51
C PRO A 129 2.23 13.96 15.01
N GLY A 130 3.09 14.61 15.77
CA GLY A 130 3.24 14.36 17.22
C GLY A 130 4.16 13.19 17.59
N SER A 131 4.71 12.46 16.61
CA SER A 131 5.75 11.47 16.81
C SER A 131 7.16 12.09 16.71
N PRO A 132 8.18 11.47 17.33
CA PRO A 132 9.56 11.89 17.10
C PRO A 132 9.95 11.71 15.62
N LYS A 133 10.75 12.64 15.09
CA LYS A 133 11.30 12.49 13.73
C LYS A 133 12.10 11.20 13.65
N ARG A 134 11.76 10.36 12.66
CA ARG A 134 12.51 9.15 12.33
C ARG A 134 13.44 9.45 11.18
N ASP A 135 14.59 8.79 11.18
CA ASP A 135 15.47 8.77 10.02
C ASP A 135 14.84 7.86 8.97
N ILE A 136 14.56 8.41 7.79
CA ILE A 136 13.83 7.73 6.72
C ILE A 136 14.82 7.48 5.58
N PRO A 137 15.10 6.23 5.22
CA PRO A 137 15.99 5.93 4.11
C PRO A 137 15.51 6.58 2.81
N GLU A 138 16.43 7.12 2.02
CA GLU A 138 16.13 7.75 0.72
C GLU A 138 15.36 6.79 -0.20
N GLU A 139 15.68 5.50 -0.14
CA GLU A 139 14.99 4.44 -0.89
C GLU A 139 13.51 4.34 -0.50
N THR A 140 13.19 4.43 0.80
CA THR A 140 11.81 4.40 1.29
C THR A 140 11.04 5.64 0.84
N VAL A 141 11.68 6.82 0.88
CA VAL A 141 11.10 8.07 0.37
C VAL A 141 10.80 7.98 -1.13
N LEU A 142 11.76 7.48 -1.92
CA LEU A 142 11.60 7.29 -3.35
C LEU A 142 10.45 6.33 -3.68
N GLU A 143 10.34 5.20 -2.96
CA GLU A 143 9.23 4.26 -3.15
C GLU A 143 7.89 4.88 -2.76
N ALA A 144 7.83 5.72 -1.72
CA ALA A 144 6.62 6.44 -1.35
C ALA A 144 6.17 7.42 -2.45
N PHE A 145 7.09 8.19 -3.03
CA PHE A 145 6.77 9.08 -4.17
C PHE A 145 6.37 8.31 -5.44
N ARG A 146 6.94 7.14 -5.69
CA ARG A 146 6.49 6.26 -6.79
C ARG A 146 5.06 5.79 -6.57
N ALA A 147 4.72 5.38 -5.36
CA ALA A 147 3.36 5.01 -4.99
C ALA A 147 2.39 6.18 -5.09
N GLU A 148 2.81 7.39 -4.69
CA GLU A 148 2.02 8.61 -4.78
C GLU A 148 1.74 8.98 -6.24
N THR A 149 2.76 8.93 -7.09
CA THR A 149 2.61 9.14 -8.54
C THR A 149 1.62 8.15 -9.14
N ALA A 150 1.72 6.86 -8.77
CA ALA A 150 0.80 5.83 -9.22
C ALA A 150 -0.64 6.10 -8.74
N LEU A 151 -0.80 6.53 -7.49
CA LEU A 151 -2.10 6.87 -6.90
C LEU A 151 -2.74 8.05 -7.64
N LEU A 152 -2.01 9.16 -7.79
CA LEU A 152 -2.50 10.39 -8.41
C LEU A 152 -2.84 10.16 -9.89
N THR A 153 -2.02 9.40 -10.61
CA THR A 153 -2.29 9.03 -12.02
C THR A 153 -3.56 8.19 -12.14
N THR A 154 -3.72 7.20 -11.24
CA THR A 154 -4.88 6.30 -11.23
C THR A 154 -6.15 7.05 -10.85
N ALA A 155 -6.10 7.87 -9.79
CA ALA A 155 -7.22 8.68 -9.33
C ALA A 155 -7.62 9.74 -10.36
N GLY A 156 -6.66 10.40 -11.00
CA GLY A 156 -6.89 11.39 -12.05
C GLY A 156 -7.59 10.83 -13.29
N SER A 157 -7.59 9.50 -13.47
CA SER A 157 -8.31 8.82 -14.55
C SER A 157 -9.82 8.64 -14.27
N SER A 158 -10.30 8.98 -13.07
CA SER A 158 -11.70 8.82 -12.66
C SER A 158 -12.15 10.00 -11.79
N PRO A 159 -13.16 10.80 -12.20
CA PRO A 159 -13.67 11.91 -11.38
C PRO A 159 -14.15 11.47 -10.00
N VAL A 160 -14.70 10.26 -9.89
CA VAL A 160 -15.15 9.67 -8.61
C VAL A 160 -13.96 9.37 -7.72
N ALA A 161 -12.86 8.84 -8.25
CA ALA A 161 -11.66 8.59 -7.46
C ALA A 161 -10.95 9.89 -7.05
N ALA A 162 -10.86 10.84 -7.99
CA ALA A 162 -10.26 12.16 -7.77
C ALA A 162 -10.97 12.97 -6.69
N ALA A 163 -12.29 12.77 -6.50
CA ALA A 163 -13.06 13.40 -5.43
C ALA A 163 -12.43 13.18 -4.04
N GLY A 164 -11.74 12.04 -3.83
CA GLY A 164 -11.04 11.73 -2.58
C GLY A 164 -9.99 12.77 -2.17
N LEU A 165 -9.46 13.56 -3.13
CA LEU A 165 -8.47 14.61 -2.89
C LEU A 165 -9.01 16.02 -3.14
N SER A 166 -10.17 16.16 -3.79
CA SER A 166 -10.74 17.48 -4.14
C SER A 166 -11.93 17.90 -3.28
N GLU A 167 -12.47 17.02 -2.44
CA GLU A 167 -13.51 17.35 -1.46
C GLU A 167 -12.96 18.30 -0.37
N PRO A 168 -13.77 19.24 0.16
CA PRO A 168 -13.33 20.25 1.13
C PRO A 168 -12.58 19.68 2.34
N GLU A 169 -12.98 18.51 2.82
CA GLU A 169 -12.38 17.82 3.97
C GLU A 169 -10.98 17.26 3.65
N SER A 170 -10.67 17.01 2.38
CA SER A 170 -9.39 16.46 1.91
C SER A 170 -8.37 17.52 1.51
N ILE A 171 -8.82 18.76 1.24
CA ILE A 171 -7.95 19.86 0.80
C ILE A 171 -6.76 20.10 1.74
N PRO A 172 -6.89 20.08 3.08
CA PRO A 172 -5.74 20.28 3.95
C PRO A 172 -4.67 19.19 3.79
N ALA A 173 -5.07 17.93 3.65
CA ALA A 173 -4.15 16.82 3.44
C ALA A 173 -3.44 16.94 2.09
N LEU A 174 -4.18 17.27 1.02
CA LEU A 174 -3.62 17.52 -0.30
C LEU A 174 -2.62 18.69 -0.29
N GLY A 175 -2.98 19.81 0.36
CA GLY A 175 -2.11 20.98 0.49
C GLY A 175 -0.81 20.64 1.21
N HIS A 176 -0.89 19.87 2.30
CA HIS A 176 0.29 19.39 3.00
C HIS A 176 1.15 18.47 2.12
N GLY A 177 0.55 17.52 1.40
CA GLY A 177 1.28 16.64 0.49
C GLY A 177 1.99 17.39 -0.64
N ILE A 178 1.38 18.46 -1.17
CA ILE A 178 2.04 19.35 -2.14
C ILE A 178 3.28 20.00 -1.53
N THR A 179 3.20 20.51 -0.30
CA THR A 179 4.37 21.08 0.39
C THR A 179 5.47 20.04 0.55
N VAL A 180 5.13 18.83 1.00
CA VAL A 180 6.10 17.72 1.17
C VAL A 180 6.78 17.36 -0.15
N MET A 181 6.02 17.27 -1.25
CA MET A 181 6.58 17.03 -2.59
C MET A 181 7.52 18.16 -3.03
N LEU A 182 7.19 19.42 -2.73
CA LEU A 182 8.02 20.56 -3.11
C LEU A 182 9.31 20.65 -2.28
N ASP A 183 9.21 20.39 -0.97
CA ASP A 183 10.37 20.40 -0.07
C ASP A 183 11.37 19.32 -0.48
N ALA A 184 10.91 18.11 -0.85
CA ALA A 184 11.77 17.02 -1.29
C ALA A 184 12.51 17.28 -2.63
N VAL A 185 12.05 18.24 -3.45
CA VAL A 185 12.74 18.65 -4.68
C VAL A 185 13.69 19.83 -4.43
N ALA A 186 13.48 20.57 -3.34
CA ALA A 186 14.28 21.72 -2.97
C ALA A 186 15.56 21.34 -2.19
N GLU A 187 15.58 20.17 -1.56
CA GLU A 187 16.75 19.55 -0.93
C GLU A 187 17.68 18.87 -1.96
#